data_AF-A0A1L7W0V1-F1
#
_entry.id   AF-A0A1L7W0V1-F1
#
_cell.length_a   1.000
_cell.length_b   1.000
_cell.length_c   1.000
_cell.angle_alpha   90.00
_cell.angle_beta   90.00
_cell.angle_gamma   90.00
#
_symmetry.space_group_name_H-M   'P 1'
#
loop_
_entity.id
_entity.type
_entity.pdbx_description
1 polymer ?
#
loop_
_entity_poly.entity_id
_entity_poly.type
_entity_poly.pdbx_seq_one_letter_code
_entity_poly.pdbx_strand_id
1 'polypeptide(L)'
;MHVPSVVFSTLIVSIASAFPTKISNRERLFPRLLLRKLDTNADEDSLRFQPALDFDRDSCYHTAAFDRDGTVNKGFSEWGGLLAKDCGEKSRLGNANVYTRKRCNNG
;
A
#
# COMPACT_ATOMS: atom_id res chain seq x y z
N MET A 1 16.97 -25.04 -74.95
CA MET A 1 17.39 -23.65 -74.66
C MET A 1 16.62 -23.22 -73.41
N HIS A 2 17.16 -23.50 -72.22
CA HIS A 2 17.91 -22.55 -71.36
C HIS A 2 17.04 -21.34 -70.93
N VAL A 3 16.36 -21.41 -69.76
CA VAL A 3 16.72 -20.79 -68.45
C VAL A 3 16.15 -19.34 -68.35
N PRO A 4 15.73 -18.76 -67.19
CA PRO A 4 15.74 -19.25 -65.80
C PRO A 4 14.42 -19.12 -65.00
N SER A 5 14.37 -19.88 -63.91
CA SER A 5 13.60 -19.59 -62.69
C SER A 5 13.92 -18.20 -62.13
N VAL A 6 12.89 -17.41 -61.83
CA VAL A 6 13.03 -16.20 -61.01
C VAL A 6 12.68 -16.57 -59.57
N VAL A 7 13.74 -16.77 -58.78
CA VAL A 7 13.72 -16.71 -57.31
C VAL A 7 14.08 -15.26 -56.93
N PHE A 8 13.77 -14.86 -55.69
CA PHE A 8 14.04 -13.57 -55.01
C PHE A 8 12.86 -12.59 -55.00
N SER A 9 12.40 -12.03 -53.88
CA SER A 9 12.84 -12.14 -52.49
C SER A 9 11.67 -11.59 -51.64
N THR A 10 11.11 -12.37 -50.73
CA THR A 10 10.16 -11.83 -49.75
C THR A 10 10.94 -10.97 -48.77
N LEU A 11 10.93 -9.65 -48.98
CA LEU A 11 11.34 -8.69 -47.97
C LEU A 11 10.29 -8.73 -46.85
N ILE A 12 10.49 -9.64 -45.90
CA ILE A 12 9.78 -9.60 -44.62
C ILE A 12 10.32 -8.36 -43.91
N VAL A 13 9.58 -7.25 -44.01
CA VAL A 13 9.78 -6.10 -43.15
C VAL A 13 9.39 -6.57 -41.76
N SER A 14 10.39 -6.99 -40.98
CA SER A 14 10.24 -7.18 -39.54
C SER A 14 9.97 -5.81 -38.93
N ILE A 15 8.69 -5.44 -38.85
CA ILE A 15 8.24 -4.37 -37.97
C ILE A 15 8.44 -4.92 -36.57
N ALA A 16 9.62 -4.70 -36.01
CA ALA A 16 9.81 -4.81 -34.58
C ALA A 16 8.94 -3.71 -33.97
N SER A 17 7.66 -4.01 -33.72
CA SER A 17 6.85 -3.21 -32.81
C SER A 17 7.52 -3.39 -31.45
N ALA A 18 8.47 -2.51 -31.16
CA ALA A 18 8.95 -2.30 -29.81
C ALA A 18 7.74 -1.79 -29.03
N PHE A 19 6.94 -2.70 -28.51
CA PHE A 19 6.07 -2.39 -27.39
C PHE A 19 7.04 -1.93 -26.32
N PRO A 20 7.00 -0.65 -25.89
CA PRO A 20 7.67 -0.32 -24.66
C PRO A 20 6.94 -1.16 -23.63
N THR A 21 7.55 -2.27 -23.21
CA THR A 21 7.20 -2.87 -21.94
C THR A 21 7.33 -1.72 -20.97
N LYS A 22 6.19 -1.23 -20.48
CA LYS A 22 6.14 -0.40 -19.28
C LYS A 22 6.82 -1.27 -18.23
N ILE A 23 8.13 -1.16 -18.12
CA ILE A 23 8.84 -1.32 -16.87
C ILE A 23 8.37 -0.12 -16.05
N SER A 24 7.09 -0.16 -15.67
CA SER A 24 6.64 0.49 -14.47
C SER A 24 7.56 -0.11 -13.43
N ASN A 25 8.46 0.73 -12.90
CA ASN A 25 9.29 0.42 -11.77
C ASN A 25 8.42 -0.23 -10.69
N ARG A 26 8.31 -1.56 -10.72
CA ARG A 26 7.59 -2.37 -9.75
C ARG A 26 8.47 -2.60 -8.53
N GLU A 27 9.45 -1.73 -8.30
CA GLU A 27 10.26 -1.68 -7.08
C GLU A 27 9.79 -0.59 -6.09
N ARG A 28 8.57 -0.07 -6.28
CA ARG A 28 7.79 0.51 -5.16
C ARG A 28 6.36 -0.05 -5.12
N LEU A 29 6.17 -1.28 -5.55
CA LEU A 29 5.02 -2.05 -5.12
C LEU A 29 5.34 -2.65 -3.76
N PHE A 30 5.53 -1.82 -2.74
CA PHE A 30 5.01 -2.18 -1.44
C PHE A 30 3.50 -2.03 -1.63
N PRO A 31 2.70 -3.10 -1.71
CA PRO A 31 1.30 -2.94 -1.37
C PRO A 31 1.35 -2.40 0.05
N ARG A 32 1.06 -1.10 0.17
CA ARG A 32 0.86 -0.38 1.41
C ARG A 32 0.16 -1.34 2.35
N LEU A 33 0.84 -1.73 3.42
CA LEU A 33 0.26 -2.56 4.46
C LEU A 33 -0.78 -1.71 5.20
N LEU A 34 -1.92 -1.56 4.54
CA LEU A 34 -3.07 -0.77 4.94
C LEU A 34 -4.22 -1.76 5.09
N LEU A 35 -4.23 -2.44 6.22
CA LEU A 35 -5.32 -3.31 6.59
C LEU A 35 -6.61 -2.51 6.69
N ARG A 36 -7.73 -3.12 6.33
CA ARG A 36 -9.05 -2.54 6.58
C ARG A 36 -9.22 -2.30 8.08
N LYS A 37 -9.51 -1.06 8.48
CA LYS A 37 -9.82 -0.75 9.88
C LYS A 37 -11.08 -1.49 10.34
N LEU A 38 -11.16 -1.73 11.64
CA LEU A 38 -12.37 -2.27 12.24
C LEU A 38 -13.49 -1.23 12.18
N ASP A 39 -14.73 -1.72 12.15
CA ASP A 39 -15.91 -0.86 12.31
C ASP A 39 -15.96 -0.32 13.75
N THR A 40 -16.54 0.87 13.93
CA THR A 40 -16.69 1.47 15.27
C THR A 40 -17.53 0.56 16.17
N ASN A 41 -16.95 0.14 17.29
CA ASN A 41 -17.59 -0.71 18.30
C ASN A 41 -17.24 -0.31 19.74
N ALA A 42 -16.69 0.89 19.94
CA ALA A 42 -16.40 1.44 21.26
C ALA A 42 -17.69 1.84 21.99
N ASP A 43 -17.66 1.79 23.32
CA ASP A 43 -18.76 2.26 24.17
C ASP A 43 -18.87 3.80 24.21
N GLU A 44 -19.98 4.32 24.71
CA GLU A 44 -20.28 5.76 24.74
C GLU A 44 -19.20 6.57 25.48
N ASP A 45 -18.74 6.11 26.65
CA ASP A 45 -17.70 6.83 27.40
C ASP A 45 -16.38 6.87 26.62
N SER A 46 -15.99 5.74 26.03
CA SER A 46 -14.79 5.67 25.20
C SER A 46 -14.85 6.61 23.99
N LEU A 47 -16.01 6.75 23.36
CA LEU A 47 -16.22 7.69 22.26
C LEU A 47 -16.20 9.14 22.76
N ARG A 48 -16.86 9.41 23.89
CA ARG A 48 -16.96 10.74 24.50
C ARG A 48 -15.61 11.28 24.95
N PHE A 49 -14.75 10.41 25.50
CA PHE A 49 -13.45 10.78 26.04
C PHE A 49 -12.28 10.40 25.11
N GLN A 50 -12.56 10.14 23.83
CA GLN A 50 -11.50 9.91 22.84
C GLN A 50 -10.62 11.17 22.71
N PRO A 51 -9.29 11.07 22.82
CA PRO A 51 -8.41 12.22 22.64
C PRO A 51 -8.34 12.63 21.17
N ALA A 52 -8.14 13.94 20.93
CA ALA A 52 -7.64 14.40 19.66
C ALA A 52 -6.15 14.03 19.54
N LEU A 53 -5.74 13.57 18.35
CA LEU A 53 -4.36 13.20 18.06
C LEU A 53 -3.82 14.17 17.02
N ASP A 54 -2.69 14.79 17.34
CA ASP A 54 -1.92 15.63 16.43
C ASP A 54 -0.69 14.85 15.97
N PHE A 55 -0.37 14.93 14.69
CA PHE A 55 0.73 14.19 14.08
C PHE A 55 1.72 15.17 13.47
N ASP A 56 2.96 15.12 13.95
CA ASP A 56 4.06 15.86 13.35
C ASP A 56 4.36 15.36 11.94
N ARG A 57 4.97 16.23 11.13
CA ARG A 57 5.27 15.95 9.71
C ARG A 57 6.33 14.86 9.51
N ASP A 58 7.04 14.48 10.56
CA ASP A 58 8.06 13.43 10.58
C ASP A 58 7.55 12.12 11.24
N SER A 59 6.27 12.06 11.59
CA SER A 59 5.63 10.87 12.16
C SER A 59 4.76 10.10 11.17
N CYS A 60 4.54 8.81 11.45
CA CYS A 60 3.56 8.00 10.74
C CYS A 60 2.15 8.22 11.30
N TYR A 61 1.13 8.19 10.43
CA TYR A 61 -0.25 8.08 10.91
C TYR A 61 -0.54 6.68 11.47
N HIS A 62 -1.44 6.61 12.46
CA HIS A 62 -1.91 5.32 12.98
C HIS A 62 -2.59 4.48 11.87
N THR A 63 -2.48 3.17 11.98
CA THR A 63 -3.10 2.19 11.07
C THR A 63 -3.72 1.07 11.88
N ALA A 64 -4.67 0.34 11.28
CA ALA A 64 -5.19 -0.88 11.87
C ALA A 64 -4.06 -1.90 12.12
N ALA A 65 -4.04 -2.44 13.34
CA ALA A 65 -3.08 -3.45 13.80
C ALA A 65 -3.53 -4.86 13.38
N PHE A 66 -4.83 -5.07 13.23
CA PHE A 66 -5.41 -6.27 12.64
C PHE A 66 -6.72 -5.95 11.94
N ASP A 67 -7.16 -6.82 11.02
CA ASP A 67 -8.46 -6.74 10.37
C ASP A 67 -9.47 -7.74 10.97
N ARG A 68 -10.70 -7.75 10.42
CA ARG A 68 -11.79 -8.64 10.87
C ARG A 68 -11.49 -10.13 10.65
N ASP A 69 -10.56 -10.46 9.77
CA ASP A 69 -10.16 -11.82 9.45
C ASP A 69 -9.01 -12.30 10.35
N GLY A 70 -8.52 -11.42 11.24
CA GLY A 70 -7.43 -11.69 12.17
C GLY A 70 -6.04 -11.51 11.53
N THR A 71 -5.96 -10.96 10.31
CA THR A 71 -4.68 -10.65 9.68
C THR A 71 -3.99 -9.57 10.50
N VAL A 72 -2.77 -9.82 10.95
CA VAL A 72 -1.99 -8.86 11.74
C VAL A 72 -1.11 -8.00 10.83
N ASN A 73 -1.15 -6.70 11.06
CA ASN A 73 -0.25 -5.72 10.45
C ASN A 73 1.16 -5.95 10.98
N LYS A 74 2.04 -6.47 10.13
CA LYS A 74 3.46 -6.74 10.45
C LYS A 74 4.31 -5.49 10.63
N GLY A 75 3.73 -4.30 10.43
CA GLY A 75 4.49 -3.06 10.40
C GLY A 75 5.45 -3.04 9.22
N PHE A 76 6.42 -2.15 9.28
CA PHE A 76 7.49 -2.08 8.30
C PHE A 76 8.79 -2.61 8.94
N SER A 77 9.61 -3.30 8.15
CA SER A 77 10.91 -3.77 8.60
C SER A 77 11.90 -2.62 8.75
N GLU A 78 12.69 -2.60 9.82
CA GLU A 78 13.64 -1.52 10.15
C GLU A 78 14.83 -1.37 9.20
N TRP A 79 14.96 -2.23 8.19
CA TRP A 79 16.08 -2.23 7.24
C TRP A 79 15.98 -1.04 6.26
N GLY A 80 16.42 0.13 6.71
CA GLY A 80 16.56 1.33 5.88
C GLY A 80 16.03 2.63 6.48
N GLY A 81 15.45 2.59 7.68
CA GLY A 81 14.85 3.76 8.33
C GLY A 81 13.53 4.15 7.67
N LEU A 82 12.42 3.94 8.37
CA LEU A 82 11.14 4.47 7.93
C LEU A 82 11.21 5.99 7.88
N LEU A 83 10.89 6.56 6.73
CA LEU A 83 10.70 7.99 6.62
C LEU A 83 9.20 8.27 6.72
N ALA A 84 8.82 9.40 7.33
CA ALA A 84 7.42 9.81 7.45
C ALA A 84 6.67 9.77 6.12
N LYS A 85 7.35 10.06 5.00
CA LYS A 85 6.79 9.98 3.65
C LYS A 85 6.27 8.58 3.27
N ASP A 86 6.75 7.52 3.92
CA ASP A 86 6.38 6.13 3.64
C ASP A 86 5.11 5.71 4.42
N CYS A 87 4.65 6.53 5.38
CA CYS A 87 3.56 6.21 6.29
C CYS A 87 2.65 7.40 6.70
N GLY A 88 2.91 8.60 6.21
CA GLY A 88 2.15 9.84 6.45
C GLY A 88 1.22 10.24 5.30
N GLU A 89 0.82 9.27 4.46
CA GLU A 89 -0.11 9.52 3.35
C GLU A 89 -1.58 9.67 3.83
N LYS A 90 -2.36 10.54 3.18
CA LYS A 90 -3.77 10.83 3.57
C LYS A 90 -4.67 9.58 3.61
N SER A 91 -4.39 8.57 2.79
CA SER A 91 -5.10 7.28 2.83
C SER A 91 -4.96 6.58 4.18
N ARG A 92 -3.78 6.66 4.82
CA ARG A 92 -3.55 6.14 6.17
C ARG A 92 -4.33 6.94 7.20
N LEU A 93 -4.37 8.27 7.07
CA LEU A 93 -5.15 9.12 7.97
C LEU A 93 -6.65 8.77 7.93
N GLY A 94 -7.23 8.60 6.73
CA GLY A 94 -8.64 8.20 6.59
C GLY A 94 -8.95 6.78 7.07
N ASN A 95 -7.93 5.91 7.09
CA ASN A 95 -8.02 4.52 7.55
C ASN A 95 -7.37 4.32 8.94
N ALA A 96 -7.21 5.40 9.72
CA ALA A 96 -6.74 5.30 11.09
C ALA A 96 -7.72 4.47 11.93
N ASN A 97 -7.19 3.70 12.88
CA ASN A 97 -7.98 2.94 13.83
C ASN A 97 -7.47 3.22 15.26
N VAL A 98 -8.39 3.43 16.19
CA VAL A 98 -8.08 3.71 17.61
C VAL A 98 -8.71 2.61 18.46
N TYR A 99 -7.97 2.10 19.43
CA TYR A 99 -8.41 1.04 20.33
C TYR A 99 -8.57 1.61 21.73
N THR A 100 -9.58 1.12 22.44
CA THR A 100 -9.85 1.49 23.83
C THR A 100 -9.97 0.22 24.67
N ARG A 101 -9.54 0.32 25.92
CA ARG A 101 -9.78 -0.69 26.96
C ARG A 101 -9.92 0.03 28.28
N LYS A 102 -11.04 -0.19 28.96
CA LYS A 102 -11.30 0.40 30.28
C LYS A 102 -11.19 -0.64 31.39
N ARG A 103 -10.76 -0.19 32.57
CA ARG A 103 -10.82 -0.92 33.84
C ARG A 103 -11.17 0.06 34.95
N CYS A 104 -11.91 -0.38 35.96
CA CYS A 104 -12.02 0.36 37.22
C CYS A 104 -10.70 0.21 37.99
N ASN A 105 -10.22 1.29 38.61
CA ASN A 105 -8.99 1.26 39.39
C ASN A 105 -9.11 2.22 40.59
N ASN A 106 -9.40 1.65 41.78
CA ASN A 106 -9.56 2.33 43.07
C ASN A 106 -10.83 3.19 43.26
N GLY A 107 -11.90 2.93 42.50
CA GLY A 107 -13.19 3.64 42.64
C GLY A 107 -13.10 5.12 42.35
#